data_AF-A0A6I4NYL2-F1
#
_entry.id   AF-A0A6I4NYL2-F1
#
_cell.length_a   1.000
_cell.length_b   1.000
_cell.length_c   1.000
_cell.angle_alpha   90.00
_cell.angle_beta   90.00
_cell.angle_gamma   90.00
#
_symmetry.space_group_name_H-M   'P 1'
#
loop_
_entity.id
_entity.type
_entity.pdbx_description
1 polymer ?
#
loop_
_entity_poly.entity_id
_entity_poly.type
_entity_poly.pdbx_seq_one_letter_code
_entity_poly.pdbx_strand_id
1 'polypeptide(L)'
;MTFRFLLPESRPLVDVDYPDGPGNLPQQTRALRRDYGRASRLFVGIGATLGFGIALLVLGGALDLVATGGALLGVPFGLVGLGGAVVTGWLLLGLHRSGRRLARALASRYRSTYGPEHRGGLGDAGLARYFVFEPFLFWRIALASITLLGAIMLLSIAGFMPEQSAAGRLLSGAYGLVLLVAGCGLFGGTFRVNAAHSRRDPVQRRLWGD
;
A
#
# COMPACT_ATOMS: atom_id res chain seq x y z
N MET A 1 -21.76 7.93 -6.70
CA MET A 1 -21.54 7.08 -5.51
C MET A 1 -20.05 7.05 -5.20
N THR A 2 -19.62 7.64 -4.08
CA THR A 2 -18.20 7.72 -3.71
C THR A 2 -17.69 6.33 -3.30
N PHE A 3 -16.78 5.75 -4.08
CA PHE A 3 -16.14 4.48 -3.73
C PHE A 3 -15.47 4.63 -2.35
N ARG A 4 -15.97 3.90 -1.35
CA ARG A 4 -15.56 4.05 0.06
C ARG A 4 -14.55 2.97 0.40
N PHE A 5 -13.26 3.33 0.43
CA PHE A 5 -12.15 2.42 0.74
C PHE A 5 -12.09 1.92 2.20
N LEU A 6 -12.94 2.46 3.07
CA LEU A 6 -13.06 2.07 4.48
C LEU A 6 -14.44 1.48 4.77
N LEU A 7 -14.46 0.38 5.52
CA LEU A 7 -15.69 -0.19 6.05
C LEU A 7 -16.39 0.82 6.97
N PRO A 8 -17.74 0.86 7.00
CA PRO A 8 -18.49 1.78 7.86
C PRO A 8 -18.05 1.72 9.33
N GLU A 9 -17.83 0.50 9.83
CA GLU A 9 -17.38 0.19 11.19
C GLU A 9 -15.99 0.78 11.52
N SER A 10 -15.10 0.90 10.54
CA SER A 10 -13.73 1.35 10.74
C SER A 10 -13.59 2.87 10.65
N ARG A 11 -14.53 3.59 10.02
CA ARG A 11 -14.46 5.04 9.85
C ARG A 11 -14.35 5.83 11.14
N PRO A 12 -15.26 5.67 12.13
CA PRO A 12 -15.17 6.43 13.36
C PRO A 12 -13.89 6.11 14.15
N LEU A 13 -13.24 4.97 13.86
CA LEU A 13 -12.04 4.52 14.55
C LEU A 13 -10.74 5.05 13.94
N VAL A 14 -10.79 5.55 12.69
CA VAL A 14 -9.62 6.02 11.94
C VAL A 14 -9.34 7.51 12.21
N ASP A 15 -10.38 8.29 12.50
CA ASP A 15 -10.29 9.73 12.68
C ASP A 15 -10.15 10.14 14.16
N VAL A 16 -10.18 9.18 15.10
CA VAL A 16 -10.01 9.41 16.54
C VAL A 16 -8.64 8.90 16.98
N ASP A 17 -7.71 9.82 17.24
CA ASP A 17 -6.53 9.53 18.04
C ASP A 17 -7.02 9.32 19.50
N TYR A 18 -6.63 8.23 20.16
CA TYR A 18 -7.04 7.84 21.55
C TYR A 18 -8.35 7.03 21.74
N PRO A 19 -8.50 6.23 22.82
CA PRO A 19 -9.44 5.10 22.96
C PRO A 19 -10.90 5.48 23.18
N ASP A 20 -11.27 6.73 22.90
CA ASP A 20 -12.64 7.24 23.05
C ASP A 20 -13.55 6.92 21.84
N GLY A 21 -13.09 6.02 20.96
CA GLY A 21 -13.92 5.48 19.88
C GLY A 21 -15.08 4.63 20.43
N PRO A 22 -16.15 4.44 19.65
CA PRO A 22 -17.28 3.60 20.07
C PRO A 22 -16.84 2.15 20.31
N GLY A 23 -17.23 1.58 21.45
CA GLY A 23 -16.97 0.18 21.84
C GLY A 23 -15.66 -0.04 22.61
N ASN A 24 -15.40 -1.28 23.03
CA ASN A 24 -14.18 -1.61 23.79
C ASN A 24 -12.94 -1.76 22.87
N LEU A 25 -11.74 -1.55 23.43
CA LEU A 25 -10.46 -1.65 22.69
C LEU A 25 -10.28 -2.95 21.88
N PRO A 26 -10.65 -4.14 22.38
CA PRO A 26 -10.61 -5.38 21.60
C PRO A 26 -11.51 -5.37 20.36
N GLN A 27 -12.75 -4.86 20.50
CA GLN A 27 -13.69 -4.73 19.37
C GLN A 27 -13.15 -3.75 18.32
N GLN A 28 -12.64 -2.59 18.75
CA GLN A 28 -12.05 -1.59 17.86
C GLN A 28 -10.86 -2.17 17.07
N THR A 29 -9.96 -2.90 17.75
CA THR A 29 -8.80 -3.55 17.13
C THR A 29 -9.22 -4.62 16.12
N ARG A 30 -10.23 -5.43 16.44
CA ARG A 30 -10.76 -6.45 15.53
C ARG A 30 -11.38 -5.83 14.27
N ALA A 31 -12.15 -4.76 14.41
CA ALA A 31 -12.76 -4.05 13.29
C ALA A 31 -11.70 -3.48 12.33
N LEU A 32 -10.70 -2.77 12.88
CA LEU A 32 -9.59 -2.21 12.11
C LEU A 32 -8.73 -3.30 11.45
N ARG A 33 -8.46 -4.42 12.15
CA ARG A 33 -7.74 -5.56 11.59
C ARG A 33 -8.49 -6.19 10.43
N ARG A 34 -9.82 -6.34 10.54
CA ARG A 34 -10.67 -6.89 9.47
C ARG A 34 -10.64 -6.01 8.22
N ASP A 35 -10.72 -4.69 8.36
CA ASP A 35 -10.62 -3.78 7.22
C ASP A 35 -9.20 -3.74 6.64
N TYR A 36 -8.17 -3.80 7.51
CA TYR A 36 -6.78 -3.80 7.06
C TYR A 36 -6.43 -5.07 6.28
N GLY A 37 -6.91 -6.21 6.76
CA GLY A 37 -6.66 -7.52 6.16
C GLY A 37 -7.59 -7.91 5.03
N ARG A 38 -8.50 -7.02 4.63
CA ARG A 38 -9.49 -7.30 3.60
C ARG A 38 -8.82 -7.54 2.23
N ALA A 39 -8.94 -8.78 1.73
CA ALA A 39 -8.39 -9.19 0.45
C ALA A 39 -8.90 -8.34 -0.72
N SER A 40 -10.17 -7.93 -0.72
CA SER A 40 -10.70 -7.08 -1.80
C SER A 40 -9.96 -5.75 -1.95
N ARG A 41 -9.48 -5.16 -0.85
CA ARG A 41 -8.68 -3.92 -0.89
C ARG A 41 -7.31 -4.15 -1.54
N LEU A 42 -6.72 -5.31 -1.28
CA LEU A 42 -5.45 -5.75 -1.84
C LEU A 42 -5.61 -5.98 -3.35
N PHE A 43 -6.64 -6.71 -3.77
CA PHE A 43 -6.95 -6.94 -5.18
C PHE A 43 -7.26 -5.66 -5.95
N VAL A 44 -8.00 -4.71 -5.36
CA VAL A 44 -8.22 -3.40 -5.99
C VAL A 44 -6.91 -2.64 -6.13
N GLY A 45 -6.00 -2.74 -5.15
CA GLY A 45 -4.65 -2.17 -5.25
C GLY A 45 -3.81 -2.79 -6.36
N ILE A 46 -3.81 -4.12 -6.48
CA ILE A 46 -3.14 -4.85 -7.57
C ILE A 46 -3.74 -4.42 -8.92
N GLY A 47 -5.06 -4.47 -9.05
CA GLY A 47 -5.77 -4.10 -10.28
C GLY A 47 -5.52 -2.65 -10.70
N ALA A 48 -5.52 -1.71 -9.75
CA ALA A 48 -5.21 -0.30 -10.03
C ALA A 48 -3.74 -0.12 -10.44
N THR A 49 -2.81 -0.88 -9.84
CA THR A 49 -1.39 -0.83 -10.21
C THR A 49 -1.16 -1.36 -11.63
N LEU A 50 -1.71 -2.55 -11.93
CA LEU A 50 -1.63 -3.14 -13.27
C LEU A 50 -2.32 -2.26 -14.31
N GLY A 51 -3.51 -1.75 -14.01
CA GLY A 51 -4.24 -0.84 -14.88
C GLY A 51 -3.47 0.44 -15.16
N PHE A 52 -2.78 1.00 -14.16
CA PHE A 52 -1.91 2.15 -14.34
C PHE A 52 -0.73 1.83 -15.27
N GLY A 53 -0.07 0.69 -15.08
CA GLY A 53 0.99 0.21 -15.98
C GLY A 53 0.52 0.04 -17.43
N ILE A 54 -0.63 -0.63 -17.63
CA ILE A 54 -1.24 -0.80 -18.96
C ILE A 54 -1.57 0.55 -19.60
N ALA A 55 -2.13 1.47 -18.82
CA ALA A 55 -2.48 2.81 -19.31
C ALA A 55 -1.24 3.59 -19.76
N LEU A 56 -0.13 3.50 -19.03
CA LEU A 56 1.14 4.10 -19.44
C LEU A 56 1.75 3.42 -20.68
N LEU A 57 1.61 2.10 -20.83
CA LEU A 57 2.04 1.41 -22.04
C LEU A 57 1.26 1.86 -23.27
N VAL A 58 -0.07 1.96 -23.15
CA VAL A 58 -0.95 2.49 -24.22
C VAL A 58 -0.58 3.92 -24.56
N LEU A 59 -0.33 4.76 -23.55
CA LEU A 59 0.11 6.13 -23.75
C LEU A 59 1.46 6.21 -24.46
N GLY A 60 2.43 5.37 -24.09
CA GLY A 60 3.74 5.30 -24.75
C GLY A 60 3.63 4.91 -26.22
N GLY A 61 2.91 3.83 -26.51
CA GLY A 61 2.67 3.39 -27.89
C GLY A 61 1.92 4.44 -28.72
N ALA A 62 0.97 5.16 -28.12
CA ALA A 62 0.30 6.28 -28.77
C ALA A 62 1.24 7.43 -29.12
N LEU A 63 2.15 7.80 -28.20
CA LEU A 63 3.14 8.85 -28.46
C LEU A 63 4.10 8.44 -29.59
N ASP A 64 4.56 7.19 -29.61
CA ASP A 64 5.42 6.69 -30.68
C ASP A 64 4.68 6.66 -32.05
N LEU A 65 3.39 6.31 -32.06
CA LEU A 65 2.55 6.38 -33.27
C LEU A 65 2.39 7.82 -33.77
N VAL A 66 2.16 8.79 -32.89
CA VAL A 66 2.08 10.21 -33.27
C VAL A 66 3.41 10.69 -33.85
N ALA A 67 4.53 10.33 -33.20
CA ALA A 67 5.87 10.72 -33.63
C ALA A 67 6.25 10.16 -35.02
N THR A 68 5.69 9.02 -35.40
CA THR A 68 5.94 8.35 -36.70
C THR A 68 4.90 8.69 -37.78
N GLY A 69 4.04 9.68 -37.54
CA GLY A 69 3.04 10.17 -38.53
C GLY A 69 1.67 9.50 -38.44
N GLY A 70 1.48 8.55 -37.53
CA GLY A 70 0.21 7.83 -37.28
C GLY A 70 -0.80 8.59 -36.41
N ALA A 71 -0.88 9.92 -36.53
CA ALA A 71 -1.65 10.77 -35.62
C ALA A 71 -3.15 10.41 -35.52
N LEU A 72 -3.75 9.94 -36.62
CA LEU A 72 -5.17 9.56 -36.67
C LEU A 72 -5.52 8.46 -35.64
N LEU A 73 -4.60 7.51 -35.40
CA LEU A 73 -4.77 6.45 -34.41
C LEU A 73 -4.06 6.80 -33.10
N GLY A 74 -2.90 7.47 -33.15
CA GLY A 74 -2.12 7.82 -31.97
C GLY A 74 -2.88 8.73 -31.00
N VAL A 75 -3.57 9.77 -31.49
CA VAL A 75 -4.33 10.70 -30.63
C VAL A 75 -5.43 9.99 -29.81
N PRO A 76 -6.36 9.22 -30.40
CA PRO A 76 -7.41 8.56 -29.61
C PRO A 76 -6.83 7.54 -28.62
N PHE A 77 -5.80 6.75 -29.00
CA PHE A 77 -5.15 5.85 -28.05
C PHE A 77 -4.44 6.60 -26.92
N GLY A 78 -3.83 7.75 -27.21
CA GLY A 78 -3.20 8.61 -26.21
C GLY A 78 -4.20 9.13 -25.18
N LEU A 79 -5.40 9.54 -25.63
CA LEU A 79 -6.48 9.95 -24.74
C LEU A 79 -6.98 8.79 -23.86
N VAL A 80 -7.11 7.59 -24.42
CA VAL A 80 -7.48 6.38 -23.65
C VAL A 80 -6.42 6.04 -22.61
N GLY A 81 -5.15 6.04 -22.98
CA GLY A 81 -4.03 5.82 -22.07
C GLY A 81 -3.97 6.85 -20.95
N LEU A 82 -4.09 8.14 -21.30
CA LEU A 82 -4.11 9.23 -20.32
C LEU A 82 -5.31 9.12 -19.36
N GLY A 83 -6.52 8.91 -19.90
CA GLY A 83 -7.73 8.74 -19.10
C GLY A 83 -7.62 7.54 -18.15
N GLY A 84 -7.12 6.41 -18.64
CA GLY A 84 -6.84 5.22 -17.84
C GLY A 84 -5.84 5.49 -16.70
N ALA A 85 -4.75 6.20 -16.99
CA ALA A 85 -3.72 6.52 -16.02
C ALA A 85 -4.25 7.48 -14.92
N VAL A 86 -5.09 8.45 -15.30
CA VAL A 86 -5.73 9.36 -14.34
C VAL A 86 -6.68 8.61 -13.41
N VAL A 87 -7.56 7.75 -13.95
CA VAL A 87 -8.53 7.00 -13.15
C VAL A 87 -7.83 6.04 -12.18
N THR A 88 -6.87 5.25 -12.69
CA THR A 88 -6.14 4.28 -11.88
C THR A 88 -5.21 4.96 -10.88
N GLY A 89 -4.54 6.06 -11.26
CA GLY A 89 -3.74 6.89 -10.37
C GLY A 89 -4.57 7.50 -9.24
N TRP A 90 -5.78 7.98 -9.52
CA TRP A 90 -6.70 8.46 -8.50
C TRP A 90 -7.08 7.36 -7.50
N LEU A 91 -7.37 6.15 -7.98
CA LEU A 91 -7.65 4.98 -7.13
C LEU A 91 -6.44 4.64 -6.23
N LEU A 92 -5.22 4.63 -6.79
CA LEU A 92 -3.99 4.36 -6.04
C LEU A 92 -3.75 5.40 -4.95
N LEU A 93 -3.95 6.70 -5.25
CA LEU A 93 -3.84 7.77 -4.27
C LEU A 93 -4.85 7.61 -3.13
N GLY A 94 -6.10 7.28 -3.46
CA GLY A 94 -7.15 7.00 -2.48
C GLY A 94 -6.81 5.81 -1.57
N LEU A 95 -6.33 4.71 -2.15
CA LEU A 95 -5.87 3.52 -1.43
C LEU A 95 -4.67 3.81 -0.53
N HIS A 96 -3.70 4.59 -1.02
CA HIS A 96 -2.51 4.95 -0.27
C HIS A 96 -2.85 5.82 0.96
N ARG A 97 -3.65 6.87 0.77
CA ARG A 97 -4.09 7.77 1.86
C ARG A 97 -4.89 7.01 2.91
N SER A 98 -5.92 6.26 2.46
CA SER A 98 -6.74 5.46 3.36
C SER A 98 -5.94 4.35 4.05
N GLY A 99 -4.92 3.79 3.39
CA GLY A 99 -4.08 2.71 3.92
C GLY A 99 -3.18 3.21 5.03
N ARG A 100 -2.56 4.37 4.84
CA ARG A 100 -1.74 5.04 5.85
C ARG A 100 -2.53 5.40 7.10
N ARG A 101 -3.76 5.88 6.94
CA ARG A 101 -4.63 6.21 8.08
C ARG A 101 -5.03 4.96 8.86
N LEU A 102 -5.44 3.90 8.15
CA LEU A 102 -5.84 2.65 8.81
C LEU A 102 -4.66 1.95 9.52
N ALA A 103 -3.48 1.92 8.90
CA ALA A 103 -2.28 1.36 9.53
C ALA A 103 -1.86 2.16 10.79
N ARG A 104 -2.01 3.49 10.77
CA ARG A 104 -1.81 4.34 11.95
C ARG A 104 -2.79 4.02 13.07
N ALA A 105 -4.08 4.00 12.75
CA ALA A 105 -5.13 3.72 13.72
C ALA A 105 -4.93 2.34 14.35
N LEU A 106 -4.72 1.30 13.53
CA LEU A 106 -4.48 -0.06 13.99
C LEU A 106 -3.23 -0.16 14.88
N ALA A 107 -2.12 0.45 14.47
CA ALA A 107 -0.91 0.51 15.28
C ALA A 107 -1.13 1.24 16.61
N SER A 108 -1.91 2.33 16.61
CA SER A 108 -2.27 3.05 17.83
C SER A 108 -3.04 2.14 18.79
N ARG A 109 -4.06 1.43 18.31
CA ARG A 109 -4.84 0.49 19.12
C ARG A 109 -4.00 -0.68 19.66
N TYR A 110 -3.08 -1.21 18.86
CA TYR A 110 -2.14 -2.23 19.36
C TYR A 110 -1.24 -1.71 20.47
N ARG A 111 -0.74 -0.47 20.36
CA ARG A 111 0.05 0.14 21.44
C ARG A 111 -0.74 0.37 22.71
N SER A 112 -2.01 0.76 22.60
CA SER A 112 -2.89 0.88 23.78
C SER A 112 -3.21 -0.49 24.40
N THR A 113 -3.36 -1.53 23.56
CA THR A 113 -3.69 -2.89 24.04
C THR A 113 -2.50 -3.57 24.71
N TYR A 114 -1.28 -3.38 24.18
CA TYR A 114 -0.05 -4.02 24.65
C TYR A 114 0.95 -3.01 25.20
N GLY A 115 0.44 -1.95 25.85
CA GLY A 115 1.24 -0.87 26.42
C GLY A 115 2.05 -1.29 27.65
N PRO A 116 2.70 -0.33 28.33
CA PRO A 116 3.57 -0.57 29.49
C PRO A 116 2.87 -1.36 30.62
N GLU A 117 1.56 -1.20 30.75
CA GLU A 117 0.75 -1.86 31.79
C GLU A 117 0.47 -3.35 31.49
N HIS A 118 0.68 -3.82 30.25
CA HIS A 118 0.38 -5.20 29.87
C HIS A 118 1.42 -6.17 30.43
N ARG A 119 1.09 -6.94 31.47
CA ARG A 119 1.97 -7.99 32.01
C ARG A 119 1.90 -9.26 31.15
N GLY A 120 2.64 -9.26 30.04
CA GLY A 120 2.66 -10.38 29.10
C GLY A 120 3.54 -11.55 29.54
N GLY A 121 3.12 -12.78 29.25
CA GLY A 121 3.84 -14.02 29.58
C GLY A 121 4.75 -14.53 28.46
N LEU A 122 5.45 -15.65 28.66
CA LEU A 122 6.32 -16.25 27.61
C LEU A 122 5.54 -16.63 26.33
N GLY A 123 4.27 -17.01 26.45
CA GLY A 123 3.40 -17.27 25.29
C GLY A 123 3.15 -16.03 24.41
N ASP A 124 3.26 -14.83 24.98
CA ASP A 124 3.13 -13.58 24.24
C ASP A 124 4.32 -13.32 23.31
N ALA A 125 5.52 -13.78 23.67
CA ALA A 125 6.70 -13.70 22.81
C ALA A 125 6.53 -14.53 21.53
N GLY A 126 5.99 -15.75 21.65
CA GLY A 126 5.68 -16.59 20.50
C GLY A 126 4.67 -15.91 19.57
N LEU A 127 3.55 -15.45 20.12
CA LEU A 127 2.51 -14.79 19.33
C LEU A 127 3.00 -13.52 18.63
N ALA A 128 3.86 -12.73 19.26
CA ALA A 128 4.47 -11.56 18.65
C ALA A 128 5.36 -11.92 17.45
N ARG A 129 6.13 -13.01 17.54
CA ARG A 129 7.02 -13.48 16.46
C ARG A 129 6.26 -14.09 15.29
N TYR A 130 5.20 -14.84 15.57
CA TYR A 130 4.37 -15.45 14.52
C TYR A 130 3.40 -14.47 13.85
N PHE A 131 3.27 -13.25 14.37
CA PHE A 131 2.37 -12.23 13.82
C PHE A 131 2.68 -11.88 12.36
N VAL A 132 3.96 -11.91 11.95
CA VAL A 132 4.37 -11.68 10.55
C VAL A 132 3.78 -12.71 9.59
N PHE A 133 3.53 -13.94 10.07
CA PHE A 133 2.91 -15.01 9.28
C PHE A 133 1.39 -14.93 9.23
N GLU A 134 0.77 -13.93 9.88
CA GLU A 134 -0.65 -13.73 9.68
C GLU A 134 -0.92 -13.39 8.20
N PRO A 135 -1.89 -14.05 7.55
CA PRO A 135 -2.05 -13.98 6.09
C PRO A 135 -2.09 -12.56 5.54
N PHE A 136 -2.73 -11.62 6.26
CA PHE A 136 -2.82 -10.25 5.78
C PHE A 136 -1.51 -9.46 5.83
N LEU A 137 -0.59 -9.75 6.76
CA LEU A 137 0.73 -9.13 6.78
C LEU A 137 1.62 -9.77 5.74
N PHE A 138 1.61 -11.09 5.68
CA PHE A 138 2.40 -11.86 4.71
C PHE A 138 2.13 -11.40 3.27
N TRP A 139 0.86 -11.34 2.85
CA TRP A 139 0.50 -10.90 1.49
C TRP A 139 0.92 -9.46 1.20
N ARG A 140 0.84 -8.57 2.20
CA ARG A 140 1.25 -7.18 2.03
C ARG A 140 2.77 -7.03 1.93
N ILE A 141 3.53 -7.82 2.69
CA ILE A 141 4.99 -7.86 2.60
C ILE A 141 5.40 -8.41 1.24
N ALA A 142 4.82 -9.53 0.81
CA ALA A 142 5.08 -10.11 -0.52
C ALA A 142 4.79 -9.11 -1.64
N LEU A 143 3.64 -8.43 -1.60
CA LEU A 143 3.32 -7.39 -2.58
C LEU A 143 4.25 -6.19 -2.50
N ALA A 144 4.63 -5.73 -1.30
CA ALA A 144 5.59 -4.65 -1.16
C ALA A 144 6.92 -5.01 -1.82
N SER A 145 7.42 -6.24 -1.59
CA SER A 145 8.65 -6.73 -2.21
C SER A 145 8.55 -6.80 -3.73
N ILE A 146 7.46 -7.36 -4.28
CA ILE A 146 7.23 -7.42 -5.73
C ILE A 146 7.15 -6.00 -6.32
N THR A 147 6.45 -5.09 -5.65
CA THR A 147 6.30 -3.70 -6.10
C THR A 147 7.64 -2.96 -6.10
N LEU A 148 8.45 -3.13 -5.05
CA LEU A 148 9.80 -2.55 -4.97
C LEU A 148 10.75 -3.15 -6.02
N LEU A 149 10.69 -4.46 -6.25
CA LEU A 149 11.47 -5.10 -7.31
C LEU A 149 11.10 -4.56 -8.69
N GLY A 150 9.80 -4.44 -8.97
CA GLY A 150 9.30 -3.82 -10.20
C GLY A 150 9.73 -2.36 -10.34
N ALA A 151 9.75 -1.60 -9.25
CA ALA A 151 10.25 -0.22 -9.22
C ALA A 151 11.72 -0.15 -9.64
N ILE A 152 12.58 -0.98 -9.03
CA ILE A 152 14.01 -1.04 -9.35
C ILE A 152 14.19 -1.43 -10.82
N MET A 153 13.48 -2.46 -11.29
CA MET A 153 13.56 -2.91 -12.68
C MET A 153 13.20 -1.79 -13.67
N LEU A 154 12.10 -1.07 -13.46
CA LEU A 154 11.66 -0.01 -14.37
C LEU A 154 12.55 1.22 -14.32
N LEU A 155 13.04 1.60 -13.14
CA LEU A 155 14.01 2.69 -13.00
C LEU A 155 15.35 2.34 -13.66
N SER A 156 15.78 1.08 -13.55
CA SER A 156 16.97 0.59 -14.28
C SER A 156 16.77 0.62 -15.79
N ILE A 157 15.59 0.21 -16.30
CA ILE A 157 15.26 0.32 -17.72
C ILE A 157 15.32 1.78 -18.17
N ALA A 158 14.71 2.69 -17.41
CA ALA A 158 14.71 4.12 -17.72
C ALA A 158 16.12 4.73 -17.77
N GLY A 159 17.03 4.28 -16.89
CA GLY A 159 18.38 4.82 -16.77
C GLY A 159 19.43 4.17 -17.69
N PHE A 160 19.29 2.89 -18.02
CA PHE A 160 20.36 2.09 -18.63
C PHE A 160 20.03 1.48 -19.98
N MET A 161 18.84 1.69 -20.54
CA MET A 161 18.44 1.11 -21.84
C MET A 161 18.56 2.15 -22.98
N PRO A 162 19.68 2.16 -23.75
CA PRO A 162 19.96 3.25 -24.71
C PRO A 162 19.01 3.25 -25.92
N GLU A 163 18.54 2.07 -26.33
CA GLU A 163 17.64 1.87 -27.48
C GLU A 163 16.20 2.36 -27.22
N GLN A 164 15.87 2.78 -25.99
CA GLN A 164 14.53 3.19 -25.64
C GLN A 164 14.23 4.62 -26.09
N SER A 165 13.04 4.84 -26.67
CA SER A 165 12.55 6.18 -27.02
C SER A 165 12.50 7.09 -25.78
N ALA A 166 12.62 8.40 -25.98
CA ALA A 166 12.57 9.36 -24.86
C ALA A 166 11.23 9.26 -24.09
N ALA A 167 10.12 9.07 -24.80
CA ALA A 167 8.81 8.82 -24.21
C ALA A 167 8.80 7.52 -23.38
N GLY A 168 9.37 6.44 -23.93
CA GLY A 168 9.50 5.16 -23.22
C GLY A 168 10.28 5.29 -21.91
N ARG A 169 11.41 6.01 -21.92
CA ARG A 169 12.23 6.28 -20.71
C ARG A 169 11.48 7.09 -19.66
N LEU A 170 10.77 8.13 -20.08
CA LEU A 170 9.97 8.96 -19.16
C LEU A 170 8.85 8.15 -18.51
N LEU A 171 8.14 7.33 -19.30
CA LEU A 171 7.02 6.53 -18.81
C LEU A 171 7.47 5.38 -17.91
N SER A 172 8.54 4.67 -18.27
CA SER A 172 9.13 3.63 -17.42
C SER A 172 9.64 4.22 -16.10
N GLY A 173 10.33 5.36 -16.16
CA GLY A 173 10.79 6.09 -14.98
C GLY A 173 9.63 6.55 -14.08
N ALA A 174 8.60 7.17 -14.67
CA ALA A 174 7.41 7.61 -13.94
C ALA A 174 6.68 6.44 -13.27
N TYR A 175 6.52 5.31 -13.99
CA TYR A 175 5.88 4.13 -13.41
C TYR A 175 6.74 3.51 -12.31
N GLY A 176 8.05 3.42 -12.51
CA GLY A 176 9.00 2.96 -11.51
C GLY A 176 8.93 3.80 -10.22
N LEU A 177 8.83 5.12 -10.32
CA LEU A 177 8.63 6.01 -9.17
C LEU A 177 7.30 5.75 -8.44
N VAL A 178 6.21 5.54 -9.19
CA VAL A 178 4.91 5.20 -8.59
C VAL A 178 4.98 3.88 -7.82
N LEU A 179 5.61 2.85 -8.41
CA LEU A 179 5.83 1.57 -7.73
C LEU A 179 6.73 1.73 -6.50
N LEU A 180 7.78 2.55 -6.58
CA LEU A 180 8.66 2.81 -5.44
C LEU A 180 7.88 3.42 -4.27
N VAL A 181 7.10 4.47 -4.53
CA VAL A 181 6.27 5.13 -3.50
C VAL A 181 5.21 4.17 -2.94
N ALA A 182 4.59 3.36 -3.80
CA ALA A 182 3.61 2.36 -3.38
C ALA A 182 4.24 1.27 -2.51
N GLY A 183 5.39 0.71 -2.92
CA GLY A 183 6.15 -0.29 -2.20
C GLY A 183 6.61 0.21 -0.83
N CYS A 184 7.21 1.39 -0.77
CA CYS A 184 7.59 2.05 0.49
C CYS A 184 6.37 2.32 1.39
N GLY A 185 5.24 2.71 0.81
CA GLY A 185 3.99 2.92 1.55
C GLY A 185 3.41 1.64 2.15
N LEU A 186 3.41 0.55 1.38
CA LEU A 186 2.98 -0.78 1.84
C LEU A 186 3.89 -1.29 2.96
N PHE A 187 5.20 -1.26 2.73
CA PHE A 187 6.22 -1.72 3.67
C PHE A 187 6.23 -0.91 4.97
N GLY A 188 6.20 0.42 4.89
CA GLY A 188 6.14 1.29 6.06
C GLY A 188 4.84 1.12 6.87
N GLY A 189 3.72 0.82 6.19
CA GLY A 189 2.45 0.52 6.84
C GLY A 189 2.47 -0.81 7.59
N THR A 190 2.96 -1.88 6.96
CA THR A 190 3.07 -3.21 7.58
C THR A 190 4.05 -3.21 8.73
N PHE A 191 5.24 -2.59 8.56
CA PHE A 191 6.23 -2.49 9.60
C PHE A 191 5.71 -1.73 10.83
N ARG A 192 4.95 -0.65 10.62
CA ARG A 192 4.32 0.11 11.72
C ARG A 192 3.33 -0.74 12.53
N VAL A 193 2.51 -1.54 11.86
CA VAL A 193 1.54 -2.44 12.52
C VAL A 193 2.28 -3.56 13.24
N ASN A 194 3.29 -4.16 12.60
CA ASN A 194 4.11 -5.21 13.20
C ASN A 194 4.86 -4.72 14.44
N ALA A 195 5.54 -3.58 14.37
CA ALA A 195 6.25 -2.97 15.49
C ALA A 195 5.32 -2.59 16.64
N ALA A 196 4.09 -2.16 16.34
CA ALA A 196 3.09 -1.90 17.38
C ALA A 196 2.60 -3.18 18.06
N HIS A 197 2.42 -4.26 17.30
CA HIS A 197 2.04 -5.56 17.85
C HIS A 197 3.16 -6.21 18.65
N SER A 198 4.41 -6.02 18.22
CA SER A 198 5.57 -6.68 18.81
C SER A 198 5.92 -6.18 20.22
N ARG A 199 5.35 -5.03 20.64
CA ARG A 199 5.33 -4.60 22.06
C ARG A 199 4.73 -5.66 23.00
N ARG A 200 3.95 -6.60 22.49
CA ARG A 200 3.48 -7.76 23.23
C ARG A 200 4.64 -8.65 23.73
N ASP A 201 5.77 -8.70 23.02
CA ASP A 201 6.95 -9.50 23.39
C ASP A 201 7.66 -8.90 24.62
N PRO A 202 7.74 -9.62 25.76
CA PRO A 202 8.46 -9.14 26.95
C PRO A 202 9.96 -8.98 26.71
N VAL A 203 10.58 -9.74 25.79
CA VAL A 203 12.01 -9.61 25.46
C VAL A 203 12.26 -8.31 24.71
N GLN A 204 11.42 -7.98 23.74
CA GLN A 204 11.56 -6.73 22.99
C GLN A 204 11.34 -5.49 23.85
N ARG A 205 10.42 -5.54 24.81
CA ARG A 205 10.21 -4.45 25.78
C ARG A 205 11.47 -4.16 26.60
N ARG A 206 12.07 -5.21 27.16
CA ARG A 206 13.37 -5.10 27.87
C ARG A 206 14.47 -4.49 27.01
N LEU A 207 14.54 -4.83 25.72
CA LEU A 207 15.51 -4.26 24.78
C LEU A 207 15.23 -2.78 24.45
N TRP A 208 13.96 -2.35 24.53
CA TRP A 208 13.56 -0.96 24.30
C TRP A 208 13.58 -0.09 25.57
N GLY A 209 13.86 -0.68 26.74
CA GLY A 209 13.90 0.03 28.01
C GLY A 209 12.52 0.29 28.63
N ASP A 210 11.48 -0.41 28.17
CA ASP A 210 10.14 -0.48 28.78
C ASP A 210 10.07 -1.68 29.75
#